data_AF-A0A836X2R6-F1
#
_entry.id   AF-A0A836X2R6-F1
#
_cell.length_a   1.000
_cell.length_b   1.000
_cell.length_c   1.000
_cell.angle_alpha   90.00
_cell.angle_beta   90.00
_cell.angle_gamma   90.00
#
_symmetry.space_group_name_H-M   'P 1'
#
loop_
_entity.id
_entity.type
_entity.pdbx_description
1 polymer ?
#
loop_
_entity_poly.entity_id
_entity_poly.type
_entity_poly.pdbx_seq_one_letter_code
_entity_poly.pdbx_strand_id
1 'polypeptide(L)'
;MVNLQLTGEVVLPERDVVLEERRSRVDNDPRAIFNEQFIAAQYLAHPYGIPIIGWEHEISQLTLEEQPHPINKCRPPSLAISQ
;
A
#
# COMPACT_ATOMS: atom_id res chain seq x y z
N MET A 1 -0.61 10.83 16.35
CA MET A 1 0.26 9.65 16.47
C MET A 1 1.69 10.07 16.19
N VAL A 2 2.53 10.08 17.22
CA VAL A 2 3.98 10.34 17.15
C VAL A 2 4.58 9.17 17.92
N ASN A 3 5.47 8.36 17.32
CA ASN A 3 6.07 7.13 17.89
C ASN A 3 5.33 5.80 17.63
N LEU A 4 4.94 5.53 16.38
CA LEU A 4 4.53 4.17 15.97
C LEU A 4 5.78 3.28 15.85
N GLN A 5 5.85 2.22 16.66
CA GLN A 5 6.87 1.19 16.52
C GLN A 5 6.27 -0.01 15.77
N LEU A 6 6.84 -0.35 14.62
CA LEU A 6 6.45 -1.50 13.80
C LEU A 6 7.38 -2.67 14.13
N THR A 7 6.88 -3.65 14.89
CA THR A 7 7.61 -4.89 15.19
C THR A 7 7.24 -5.98 14.20
N GLY A 8 8.15 -6.93 13.95
CA GLY A 8 7.93 -8.04 13.01
C GLY A 8 6.71 -8.90 13.30
N GLU A 9 6.41 -9.08 14.59
CA GLU A 9 5.23 -9.81 15.06
C GLU A 9 3.91 -9.14 14.67
N VAL A 10 3.89 -7.81 14.53
CA VAL A 10 2.70 -7.06 14.11
C VAL A 10 2.64 -6.92 12.59
N VAL A 11 3.78 -6.70 11.92
CA VAL A 11 3.81 -6.41 10.48
C VAL A 11 3.46 -7.63 9.63
N LEU A 12 3.92 -8.83 10.01
CA LEU A 12 3.65 -10.04 9.24
C LEU A 12 2.16 -10.41 9.17
N PRO A 13 1.40 -10.48 10.28
CA PRO A 13 -0.03 -10.75 10.21
C PRO A 13 -0.81 -9.62 9.53
N GLU A 14 -0.40 -8.36 9.70
CA GLU A 14 -1.04 -7.23 9.00
C GLU A 14 -0.83 -7.31 7.48
N ARG A 15 0.33 -7.78 7.01
CA ARG A 15 0.56 -8.05 5.58
C ARG A 15 -0.43 -9.08 5.06
N ASP A 16 -0.69 -10.13 5.82
CA ASP A 16 -1.64 -11.18 5.42
C ASP A 16 -3.07 -10.62 5.37
N VAL A 17 -3.45 -9.75 6.31
CA VAL A 17 -4.74 -9.02 6.28
C VAL A 17 -4.85 -8.15 5.02
N VAL A 18 -3.80 -7.41 4.66
CA VAL A 18 -3.78 -6.58 3.44
C VAL A 18 -3.90 -7.43 2.17
N LEU A 19 -3.25 -8.60 2.13
CA LEU A 19 -3.40 -9.54 1.01
C LEU A 19 -4.84 -10.05 0.90
N GLU A 20 -5.50 -10.37 2.02
CA GLU A 20 -6.91 -10.79 2.02
C GLU A 20 -7.87 -9.65 1.63
N GLU A 21 -7.60 -8.42 2.04
CA GLU A 21 -8.36 -7.26 1.56
C GLU A 21 -8.23 -7.10 0.04
N ARG A 22 -7.02 -7.26 -0.51
CA ARG A 22 -6.79 -7.21 -1.96
C ARG A 22 -7.57 -8.29 -2.68
N ARG A 23 -7.52 -9.53 -2.20
CA ARG A 23 -8.27 -10.66 -2.76
C ARG A 23 -9.77 -10.38 -2.81
N SER A 24 -10.30 -9.82 -1.72
CA SER A 24 -11.72 -9.52 -1.60
C SER A 24 -12.17 -8.36 -2.50
N ARG A 25 -11.29 -7.36 -2.74
CA ARG A 25 -11.65 -6.13 -3.48
C ARG A 25 -11.28 -6.13 -4.95
N VAL A 26 -10.18 -6.76 -5.31
CA VAL A 26 -9.62 -6.70 -6.67
C VAL A 26 -9.69 -8.08 -7.31
N ASP A 27 -9.11 -9.10 -6.69
CA ASP A 27 -8.92 -10.39 -7.36
C ASP A 27 -10.24 -11.16 -7.54
N ASN A 28 -11.24 -10.87 -6.71
CA ASN A 28 -12.57 -11.47 -6.80
C ASN A 28 -13.52 -10.74 -7.78
N ASP A 29 -13.12 -9.60 -8.37
CA ASP A 29 -13.93 -8.87 -9.36
C ASP A 29 -13.17 -8.71 -10.69
N PRO A 30 -13.60 -9.39 -11.78
CA PRO A 30 -12.99 -9.26 -13.11
C PRO A 30 -12.93 -7.81 -13.62
N ARG A 31 -13.87 -6.96 -13.22
CA ARG A 31 -13.88 -5.53 -13.61
C ARG A 31 -12.76 -4.77 -12.92
N ALA A 32 -12.47 -5.10 -11.66
CA ALA A 32 -11.40 -4.47 -10.91
C ALA A 32 -10.04 -4.86 -11.47
N ILE A 33 -9.84 -6.14 -11.82
CA ILE A 33 -8.63 -6.63 -12.50
C ILE A 33 -8.41 -5.90 -13.82
N PHE A 34 -9.45 -5.81 -14.66
CA PHE A 34 -9.34 -5.10 -15.94
C PHE A 34 -8.98 -3.62 -15.74
N ASN A 35 -9.63 -2.94 -14.80
CA ASN A 35 -9.38 -1.54 -14.55
C ASN A 35 -7.95 -1.27 -14.04
N GLU A 36 -7.41 -2.15 -13.19
CA GLU A 36 -6.02 -2.06 -12.73
C GLU A 36 -5.04 -2.14 -13.92
N GLN A 37 -5.22 -3.12 -14.79
CA GLN A 37 -4.38 -3.29 -15.99
C GLN A 37 -4.55 -2.12 -16.98
N PHE A 38 -5.78 -1.64 -17.15
CA PHE A 38 -6.09 -0.52 -18.03
C PHE A 38 -5.44 0.78 -17.55
N ILE A 39 -5.55 1.11 -16.27
CA ILE A 39 -4.94 2.31 -15.67
C ILE A 39 -3.41 2.23 -15.74
N ALA A 40 -2.82 1.06 -15.45
CA ALA A 40 -1.38 0.85 -15.55
C ALA A 40 -0.86 1.04 -16.99
N ALA A 41 -1.60 0.55 -18.00
CA ALA A 41 -1.25 0.76 -19.40
C ALA A 41 -1.41 2.23 -19.85
N GLN A 42 -2.39 2.95 -19.30
CA GLN A 42 -2.65 4.34 -19.63
C GLN A 42 -1.57 5.30 -19.09
N TYR A 43 -0.98 4.98 -17.93
CA TYR A 43 0.00 5.81 -17.24
C TYR A 43 1.35 5.10 -17.11
N LEU A 44 2.06 4.93 -18.22
CA LEU A 44 3.34 4.21 -18.26
C LEU A 44 4.46 4.84 -17.41
N ALA A 45 4.48 6.16 -17.28
CA ALA A 45 5.52 6.90 -16.55
C ALA A 45 4.99 7.68 -15.34
N HIS A 46 3.67 7.88 -15.25
CA HIS A 46 3.07 8.69 -14.19
C HIS A 46 2.67 7.81 -13.01
N PRO A 47 2.89 8.22 -11.75
CA PRO A 47 2.55 7.43 -10.56
C PRO A 47 1.06 7.05 -10.42
N TYR A 48 0.17 7.64 -11.22
CA TYR A 48 -1.25 7.29 -11.24
C TYR A 48 -1.53 5.90 -11.81
N GLY A 49 -0.55 5.31 -12.51
CA GLY A 49 -0.61 3.91 -12.92
C GLY A 49 -0.45 2.91 -11.77
N ILE A 50 -0.03 3.37 -10.58
CA ILE A 50 0.23 2.52 -9.43
C ILE A 50 -1.08 2.35 -8.63
N PRO A 51 -1.52 1.10 -8.38
CA PRO A 51 -2.71 0.86 -7.56
C PRO A 51 -2.49 1.37 -6.13
N ILE A 52 -3.54 1.96 -5.53
CA ILE A 52 -3.47 2.58 -4.19
C ILE A 52 -3.04 1.59 -3.11
N ILE A 53 -3.51 0.33 -3.20
CA ILE A 53 -3.15 -0.75 -2.28
C ILE A 53 -1.74 -1.30 -2.55
N GLY A 54 -1.15 -1.00 -3.71
CA GLY A 54 0.10 -1.59 -4.19
C GLY A 54 -0.12 -2.86 -5.02
N TRP A 55 0.96 -3.35 -5.64
CA TRP A 55 0.94 -4.58 -6.43
C TRP A 55 1.03 -5.81 -5.53
N GLU A 56 0.32 -6.89 -5.86
CA GLU A 56 0.29 -8.12 -5.05
C GLU A 56 1.70 -8.66 -4.75
N HIS A 57 2.54 -8.74 -5.79
CA HIS A 57 3.90 -9.26 -5.68
C HIS A 57 4.78 -8.37 -4.79
N GLU A 58 4.60 -7.05 -4.83
CA GLU A 58 5.31 -6.13 -3.95
C GLU A 58 4.85 -6.29 -2.50
N ILE A 59 3.54 -6.37 -2.25
CA ILE A 59 2.98 -6.57 -0.91
C ILE A 59 3.50 -7.89 -0.30
N SER A 60 3.55 -8.96 -1.09
CA SER A 60 4.01 -10.28 -0.63
C SER A 60 5.49 -10.29 -0.22
N GLN A 61 6.30 -9.41 -0.81
CA GLN A 61 7.74 -9.31 -0.57
C GLN A 61 8.09 -8.32 0.54
N LEU A 62 7.11 -7.61 1.10
CA LEU A 62 7.33 -6.71 2.23
C LEU A 62 7.91 -7.51 3.40
N THR A 63 9.14 -7.16 3.77
CA THR A 63 9.88 -7.69 4.92
C THR A 63 10.24 -6.57 5.87
N LEU A 64 10.38 -6.89 7.16
CA LEU A 64 10.61 -5.90 8.22
C LEU A 64 11.90 -5.08 8.03
N GLU A 65 12.89 -5.62 7.29
CA GLU A 65 14.17 -4.95 7.08
C GLU A 65 14.10 -3.77 6.08
N GLU A 66 12.96 -3.59 5.40
CA GLU A 66 12.82 -2.58 4.38
C GLU A 66 12.42 -1.21 4.92
N GLN A 67 13.40 -0.55 5.55
CA GLN A 67 13.57 0.90 5.74
C GLN A 67 12.40 1.69 6.41
N PRO A 68 12.67 2.87 7.01
CA PRO A 68 11.62 3.74 7.51
C PRO A 68 10.70 4.16 6.35
N HIS A 69 9.55 3.49 6.27
CA HIS A 69 8.49 3.76 5.32
C HIS A 69 8.15 5.28 5.33
N PRO A 70 7.95 5.92 4.15
CA PRO A 70 7.84 7.36 3.95
C PRO A 70 6.65 8.07 4.63
N ILE A 71 5.93 7.46 5.58
CA ILE A 71 4.91 8.14 6.39
C ILE A 71 5.47 9.44 7.00
N ASN A 72 6.75 9.40 7.42
CA ASN A 72 7.45 10.58 7.96
C ASN A 72 7.83 11.61 6.88
N LYS A 73 7.86 11.22 5.60
CA LYS A 73 8.14 12.07 4.43
C LYS A 73 6.86 12.76 3.92
N CYS A 74 5.72 12.06 3.96
CA CYS A 74 4.43 12.58 3.49
C CYS A 74 3.66 13.37 4.55
N ARG A 75 3.99 13.22 5.84
CA ARG A 75 3.45 14.01 6.95
C ARG A 75 4.52 14.99 7.49
N PRO A 76 4.64 16.22 6.95
CA PRO A 76 5.38 17.25 7.64
C PRO A 76 4.61 17.69 8.90
N PRO A 77 5.30 18.04 9.99
CA PRO A 77 4.66 18.44 11.25
C PRO A 77 3.72 19.65 11.12
N SER A 78 3.87 20.45 10.05
CA SER A 78 3.06 21.64 9.76
C SER A 78 1.65 21.35 9.23
N LEU A 79 1.33 20.12 8.81
CA LEU A 79 0.06 19.75 8.18
C LEU A 79 -0.94 19.08 9.15
N ALA A 80 -0.63 19.02 10.44
CA ALA A 80 -1.60 18.61 11.45
C ALA A 80 -2.58 19.78 11.71
N ILE A 81 -3.79 19.68 11.16
CA ILE A 81 -4.88 20.57 11.53
C ILE A 81 -5.20 20.31 13.00
N SER A 82 -4.87 21.26 13.87
CA SER A 82 -5.33 21.27 15.27
C SER A 82 -6.85 21.27 15.27
N GLN A 83 -7.45 20.19 15.79
CA GLN A 83 -8.80 20.27 16.34
C GLN A 83 -8.73 20.82 17.75
#